data_AF-A0A817RMJ2-F1
#
_entry.id   AF-A0A817RMJ2-F1
#
_cell.length_a   1.000
_cell.length_b   1.000
_cell.length_c   1.000
_cell.angle_alpha   90.00
_cell.angle_beta   90.00
_cell.angle_gamma   90.00
#
_symmetry.space_group_name_H-M   'P 1'
#
loop_
_entity.id
_entity.type
_entity.pdbx_description
1 polymer ?
#
loop_
_entity_poly.entity_id
_entity_poly.type
_entity_poly.pdbx_seq_one_letter_code
_entity_poly.pdbx_strand_id
1 'polypeptide(L)'
;MIKLELTSPTARQKLLDTKKLTVNYISYDITEFLAPVNVLVCSKCSGIGHFRKQCTEQLETCKTCSQAFPDIKSHRCTAEPKCKHCNGDHPSNSIKCPVIKSYRAELTKKLLNTNNRTTLSSTTTNDVNNYVYDPSNFPPLPAPHVSLNGPVLSKLDDLIGKIAQVSQQLSNVAAKQEKFEHFMVESANHNVRIIQQIDVLNKREQELNADLLQHNLFIERHENLFKKLLIPMFEDLFGLIAAQNQDKKGNALDADLKCKLERYLVQLKKTREGKHCLN
;
A
#
# COMPACT_ATOMS: atom_id res chain seq x y z
N MET A 1 3.64 -1.44 7.69
CA MET A 1 2.36 -0.74 7.45
C MET A 1 2.31 -0.41 5.97
N ILE A 2 1.34 -0.94 5.23
CA ILE A 2 1.24 -0.76 3.77
C ILE A 2 0.13 0.27 3.51
N LYS A 3 0.44 1.32 2.74
CA LYS A 3 -0.56 2.31 2.32
C LYS A 3 -1.21 1.81 1.02
N LEU A 4 -2.53 1.67 1.05
CA LEU A 4 -3.32 1.32 -0.13
C LEU A 4 -4.01 2.60 -0.62
N GLU A 5 -3.71 3.01 -1.85
CA GLU A 5 -4.44 4.08 -2.52
C GLU A 5 -5.56 3.47 -3.37
N LEU A 6 -6.78 3.93 -3.14
CA LEU A 6 -7.98 3.41 -3.79
C LEU A 6 -8.58 4.53 -4.66
N THR A 7 -8.81 4.24 -5.93
CA THR A 7 -9.46 5.16 -6.89
C THR A 7 -10.98 5.21 -6.72
N SER A 8 -11.60 4.16 -6.17
CA SER A 8 -13.05 4.10 -5.97
C SER A 8 -13.45 4.38 -4.50
N PRO A 9 -14.30 5.39 -4.24
CA PRO A 9 -14.76 5.71 -2.89
C PRO A 9 -15.68 4.61 -2.30
N THR A 10 -16.42 3.89 -3.14
CA THR A 10 -17.27 2.78 -2.69
C THR A 10 -16.44 1.56 -2.29
N ALA A 11 -15.35 1.28 -3.00
CA ALA A 11 -14.40 0.22 -2.64
C ALA A 11 -13.72 0.51 -1.29
N ARG A 12 -13.35 1.78 -1.04
CA ARG A 12 -12.82 2.21 0.26
C ARG A 12 -13.79 1.92 1.40
N GLN A 13 -15.06 2.31 1.25
CA GLN A 13 -16.05 2.13 2.32
C GLN A 13 -16.24 0.65 2.65
N LYS A 14 -16.39 -0.19 1.63
CA LYS A 14 -16.54 -1.65 1.78
C LYS A 14 -15.36 -2.30 2.51
N LEU A 15 -14.13 -1.87 2.21
CA LEU A 15 -12.92 -2.36 2.88
C LEU A 15 -12.83 -1.89 4.33
N LEU A 16 -13.19 -0.62 4.61
CA LEU A 16 -13.23 -0.10 5.98
C LEU A 16 -14.29 -0.78 6.85
N ASP A 17 -15.44 -1.14 6.26
CA ASP A 17 -16.50 -1.88 6.97
C ASP A 17 -16.09 -3.33 7.26
N THR A 18 -15.41 -3.97 6.30
CA THR A 18 -14.95 -5.36 6.43
C THR A 18 -13.78 -5.50 7.42
N LYS A 19 -12.99 -4.43 7.61
CA LYS A 19 -11.82 -4.32 8.54
C LYS A 19 -10.69 -5.34 8.34
N LYS A 20 -10.86 -6.34 7.48
CA LYS A 20 -9.88 -7.37 7.16
C LYS A 20 -9.77 -7.57 5.65
N LEU A 21 -8.55 -7.74 5.17
CA LEU A 21 -8.23 -8.03 3.77
C LEU A 21 -7.42 -9.33 3.72
N THR A 22 -7.84 -10.30 2.91
CA THR A 22 -7.07 -11.52 2.66
C THR A 22 -6.43 -11.45 1.29
N VAL A 23 -5.10 -11.52 1.24
CA VAL A 23 -4.30 -11.57 0.00
C VAL A 23 -3.36 -12.76 0.10
N ASN A 24 -3.38 -13.67 -0.88
CA ASN A 24 -2.53 -14.86 -0.92
C ASN A 24 -2.52 -15.65 0.41
N TYR A 25 -3.70 -15.93 0.96
CA TYR A 25 -3.89 -16.66 2.22
C TYR A 25 -3.38 -15.98 3.49
N ILE A 26 -2.94 -14.72 3.40
CA ILE A 26 -2.53 -13.90 4.55
C ILE A 26 -3.62 -12.86 4.83
N SER A 27 -4.09 -12.80 6.09
CA SER A 27 -5.06 -11.81 6.54
C SER A 27 -4.37 -10.57 7.12
N TYR A 28 -4.78 -9.41 6.65
CA TYR A 28 -4.32 -8.09 7.08
C TYR A 28 -5.47 -7.33 7.74
N ASP A 29 -5.17 -6.65 8.85
CA ASP A 29 -6.12 -5.70 9.46
C ASP A 29 -6.06 -4.37 8.71
N ILE A 30 -7.24 -3.87 8.31
CA ILE A 30 -7.40 -2.61 7.60
C ILE A 30 -7.78 -1.53 8.60
N THR A 31 -6.99 -0.46 8.63
CA THR A 31 -7.30 0.76 9.39
C THR A 31 -7.37 1.95 8.44
N GLU A 32 -8.32 2.85 8.70
CA GLU A 32 -8.43 4.11 7.95
C GLU A 32 -7.13 4.91 8.06
N PHE A 33 -6.50 5.20 6.92
CA PHE A 33 -5.35 6.09 6.87
C PHE A 33 -5.83 7.54 6.86
N LEU A 34 -5.71 8.21 8.00
CA LEU A 34 -5.97 9.64 8.13
C LEU A 34 -4.63 10.37 8.04
N ALA A 35 -4.42 11.13 6.95
CA ALA A 35 -3.22 11.96 6.81
C ALA A 35 -3.05 12.83 8.06
N PRO A 36 -1.83 12.94 8.61
CA PRO A 36 -1.60 13.63 9.87
C PRO A 36 -1.84 15.13 9.71
N VAL A 37 -3.06 15.57 10.05
CA VAL A 37 -3.37 16.98 10.22
C VAL A 37 -2.77 17.43 11.55
N ASN A 38 -1.96 18.50 11.50
CA ASN A 38 -1.42 19.11 12.69
C ASN A 38 -2.56 19.74 13.51
N VAL A 39 -2.75 19.25 14.73
CA VAL A 39 -3.72 19.85 15.66
C VAL A 39 -3.14 21.13 16.21
N LEU A 40 -3.89 22.21 16.06
CA LEU A 40 -3.60 23.46 16.73
C LEU A 40 -3.80 23.29 18.24
N VAL A 41 -2.70 23.32 18.98
CA VAL A 41 -2.71 23.38 20.45
C VAL A 41 -2.23 24.76 20.87
N CYS A 42 -3.04 25.46 21.67
CA CYS A 42 -2.74 26.80 22.14
C CYS A 42 -1.51 26.79 23.04
N SER A 43 -0.53 27.63 22.72
CA SER A 43 0.73 27.72 23.48
C SER A 43 0.58 28.38 24.85
N LYS A 44 -0.57 29.01 25.15
CA LYS A 44 -0.87 29.62 26.44
C LYS A 44 -1.54 28.62 27.40
N CYS A 45 -2.72 28.13 27.05
CA CYS A 45 -3.50 27.28 27.94
C CYS A 45 -3.36 25.78 27.68
N SER A 46 -2.60 25.37 26.66
CA SER A 46 -2.53 23.99 26.16
C SER A 46 -3.88 23.40 25.74
N GLY A 47 -4.87 24.26 25.43
CA GLY A 47 -6.17 23.88 24.89
C GLY A 47 -6.12 23.60 23.39
N ILE A 48 -7.09 22.86 22.87
CA ILE A 48 -7.16 22.45 21.46
C ILE A 48 -7.99 23.46 20.66
N GLY A 49 -7.64 23.71 19.39
CA GLY A 49 -8.54 24.31 18.40
C GLY A 49 -8.59 25.84 18.33
N HIS A 50 -7.66 26.54 18.98
CA HIS A 50 -7.60 28.01 18.92
C HIS A 50 -6.17 28.55 18.98
N PHE A 51 -5.97 29.75 18.43
CA PHE A 51 -4.70 30.46 18.51
C PHE A 51 -4.55 31.20 19.83
N ARG A 52 -3.30 31.46 20.24
CA ARG A 52 -2.99 32.23 21.45
C ARG A 52 -3.71 33.59 21.52
N LYS A 53 -3.92 34.26 20.38
CA LYS A 53 -4.64 35.54 20.30
C LYS A 53 -6.13 35.45 20.63
N GLN A 54 -6.73 34.27 20.47
CA GLN A 54 -8.15 33.99 20.71
C GLN A 54 -8.37 33.26 22.05
N CYS A 55 -7.32 33.15 22.87
CA CYS A 55 -7.38 32.45 24.14
C CYS A 55 -7.97 33.37 25.21
N THR A 56 -9.09 32.94 25.82
CA THR A 56 -9.77 33.66 26.90
C THR A 56 -9.17 33.39 28.28
N GLU A 57 -8.34 32.34 28.39
CA GLU A 57 -7.69 31.95 29.65
C GLU A 57 -6.70 33.03 30.10
N GLN A 58 -6.81 33.47 31.35
CA GLN A 58 -5.89 34.46 31.90
C GLN A 58 -4.54 33.84 32.28
N LEU A 59 -4.57 32.62 32.83
CA LEU A 59 -3.40 31.88 33.30
C LEU A 59 -2.72 31.08 32.17
N GLU A 60 -1.42 30.84 32.32
CA GLU A 60 -0.65 29.98 31.41
C GLU A 60 -0.50 28.57 31.98
N THR A 61 -0.65 27.56 31.14
CA THR A 61 -0.56 26.16 31.57
C THR A 61 0.86 25.63 31.36
N CYS A 62 1.44 25.02 32.39
CA CYS A 62 2.70 24.29 32.28
C CYS A 62 2.59 23.12 31.29
N LYS A 63 3.53 23.04 30.34
CA LYS A 63 3.56 21.99 29.31
C LYS A 63 3.84 20.58 29.88
N THR A 64 4.47 20.53 31.05
CA THR A 64 4.87 19.28 31.72
C THR A 64 3.79 18.82 32.69
N CYS A 65 3.43 19.61 33.71
CA CYS A 65 2.47 19.15 34.73
C CYS A 65 1.00 19.51 34.44
N SER A 66 0.73 20.25 33.37
CA SER A 66 -0.61 20.71 32.99
C SER A 66 -1.35 21.58 34.03
N GLN A 67 -0.64 22.12 35.02
CA GLN A 67 -1.18 23.08 35.99
C GLN A 67 -1.13 24.52 35.47
N ALA A 68 -2.09 25.34 35.88
CA ALA A 68 -2.21 26.73 35.48
C ALA A 68 -1.45 27.65 36.46
N PHE A 69 -0.63 28.55 35.92
CA PHE A 69 0.19 29.50 36.66
C PHE A 69 -0.01 30.93 36.13
N PRO A 70 0.02 31.95 37.01
CA PRO A 70 -0.05 33.35 36.59
C PRO A 70 1.19 33.80 35.80
N ASP A 71 2.37 33.31 36.19
CA ASP A 71 3.63 33.53 35.50
C ASP A 71 4.36 32.21 35.30
N ILE A 72 4.48 31.78 34.05
CA ILE A 72 5.15 30.52 33.70
C ILE A 72 6.67 30.62 33.82
N LYS A 73 7.24 31.83 33.78
CA LYS A 73 8.70 32.03 33.77
C LYS A 73 9.33 31.76 35.14
N SER A 74 8.57 31.97 36.21
CA SER A 74 8.97 31.66 37.59
C SER A 74 8.71 30.19 37.97
N HIS A 75 7.97 29.43 37.16
CA HIS A 75 7.67 28.03 37.44
C HIS A 75 8.80 27.10 36.98
N ARG A 76 9.47 26.45 37.94
CA ARG A 76 10.38 25.31 37.68
C ARG A 76 9.65 24.00 37.92
N CYS A 77 9.29 23.31 36.84
CA CYS A 77 8.57 22.05 36.92
C CYS A 77 9.52 20.88 37.19
N THR A 78 9.30 20.15 38.28
CA THR A 78 9.95 18.87 38.61
C THR A 78 9.00 17.67 38.55
N ALA A 79 7.74 17.92 38.19
CA ALA A 79 6.71 16.89 38.14
C ALA A 79 6.75 16.07 36.84
N GLU A 80 6.23 14.85 36.90
CA GLU A 80 6.11 13.97 35.75
C GLU A 80 5.16 14.57 34.67
N PRO A 81 5.42 14.29 33.38
CA PRO A 81 4.65 14.84 32.29
C PRO A 81 3.21 14.32 32.31
N LYS A 82 2.25 15.21 32.56
CA LYS A 82 0.82 14.90 32.61
C LYS A 82 0.06 15.61 31.51
N CYS A 83 -0.84 14.90 30.83
CA CYS A 83 -1.66 15.46 29.76
C CYS A 83 -2.90 16.19 30.32
N LYS A 84 -3.15 17.43 29.88
CA LYS A 84 -4.36 18.19 30.23
C LYS A 84 -5.66 17.54 29.73
N HIS A 85 -5.59 16.73 28.66
CA HIS A 85 -6.76 16.20 27.98
C HIS A 85 -7.18 14.81 28.44
N CYS A 86 -6.23 13.92 28.70
CA CYS A 86 -6.49 12.54 29.13
C CYS A 86 -5.88 12.18 30.49
N ASN A 87 -5.21 13.13 31.16
CA ASN A 87 -4.51 12.93 32.42
C ASN A 87 -3.41 11.85 32.43
N GLY A 88 -2.99 11.33 31.27
CA GLY A 88 -1.94 10.31 31.15
C GLY A 88 -0.52 10.88 31.16
N ASP A 89 0.46 9.97 31.21
CA ASP A 89 1.89 10.27 31.42
C ASP A 89 2.61 10.71 30.13
N HIS A 90 2.12 11.78 29.53
CA HIS A 90 2.71 12.40 28.34
C HIS A 90 2.33 13.88 28.25
N PRO A 91 3.10 14.71 27.53
CA PRO A 91 2.73 16.11 27.32
C PRO A 91 1.43 16.26 26.52
N SER A 92 0.73 17.37 26.70
CA SER A 92 -0.58 17.66 26.08
C SER A 92 -0.56 17.71 24.54
N ASN A 93 0.61 17.98 23.94
CA ASN A 93 0.80 17.97 22.50
C ASN A 93 1.24 16.61 21.92
N SER A 94 1.39 15.58 22.76
CA SER A 94 1.88 14.27 22.33
C SER A 94 0.96 13.61 21.32
N ILE A 95 1.56 13.01 20.29
CA ILE A 95 0.86 12.22 19.27
C ILE A 95 0.20 10.98 19.89
N LYS A 96 0.71 10.50 21.04
CA LYS A 96 0.19 9.33 21.74
C LYS A 96 -1.09 9.61 22.54
N CYS A 97 -1.51 10.88 22.67
CA CYS A 97 -2.71 11.25 23.42
C CYS A 97 -3.99 10.75 22.70
N PRO A 98 -4.86 9.96 23.37
CA PRO A 98 -6.09 9.45 22.76
C PRO A 98 -7.07 10.56 22.36
N VAL A 99 -7.14 11.65 23.14
CA VAL A 99 -8.03 12.80 22.87
C VAL A 99 -7.52 13.64 21.70
N ILE A 100 -6.21 13.86 21.59
CA ILE A 100 -5.62 14.50 20.41
C ILE A 100 -5.81 13.62 19.18
N LYS A 101 -5.70 12.30 19.33
CA LYS A 101 -5.89 11.33 18.24
C LYS A 101 -7.33 11.34 17.72
N SER A 102 -8.35 11.38 18.59
CA SER A 102 -9.75 11.48 18.16
C SER A 102 -10.04 12.82 17.49
N TYR A 103 -9.56 13.93 18.07
CA TYR A 103 -9.74 15.26 17.48
C TYR A 103 -9.05 15.41 16.12
N ARG A 104 -7.86 14.83 15.95
CA ARG A 104 -7.19 14.70 14.63
C ARG A 104 -8.09 13.99 13.64
N ALA A 105 -8.63 12.83 14.04
CA ALA A 105 -9.44 12.02 13.15
C ALA A 105 -10.71 12.77 12.70
N GLU A 106 -11.35 13.51 13.60
CA GLU A 106 -12.51 14.35 13.27
C GLU A 106 -12.16 15.50 12.33
N LEU A 107 -11.05 16.23 12.57
CA LEU A 107 -10.60 17.30 11.69
C LEU A 107 -10.28 16.78 10.29
N THR A 108 -9.55 15.68 10.19
CA THR A 108 -9.22 15.06 8.89
C THR A 108 -10.50 14.62 8.17
N LYS A 109 -11.48 14.04 8.87
CA LYS A 109 -12.78 13.67 8.28
C LYS A 109 -13.57 14.89 7.79
N LYS A 110 -13.62 15.97 8.56
CA LYS A 110 -14.28 17.22 8.14
C LYS A 110 -13.64 17.81 6.89
N LEU A 111 -12.31 17.87 6.82
CA LEU A 111 -11.60 18.40 5.64
C LEU A 111 -11.83 17.53 4.39
N LEU A 112 -11.75 16.20 4.54
CA LEU A 112 -12.03 15.27 3.44
C LEU A 112 -13.48 15.37 2.93
N ASN A 113 -14.45 15.55 3.83
CA ASN A 113 -15.85 15.70 3.45
C ASN A 113 -16.15 17.06 2.79
N THR A 114 -15.40 18.10 3.15
CA THR A 114 -15.55 19.44 2.57
C THR A 114 -15.01 19.50 1.13
N ASN A 115 -13.91 18.79 0.85
CA ASN A 115 -13.33 18.72 -0.50
C ASN A 115 -14.24 18.01 -1.53
N ASN A 116 -15.19 17.17 -1.10
CA ASN A 116 -16.20 16.56 -1.97
C ASN A 116 -17.38 17.50 -2.30
N ARG A 117 -17.37 18.74 -1.78
CA ARG A 117 -18.47 19.72 -1.96
C ARG A 117 -18.05 21.03 -2.64
N THR A 118 -16.98 21.02 -3.44
CA THR A 118 -16.50 22.21 -4.17
C THR A 118 -16.47 22.01 -5.69
N THR A 119 -17.67 21.96 -6.28
CA THR A 119 -18.05 22.81 -7.42
C THR A 119 -19.32 23.57 -7.01
N LEU A 120 -19.23 24.40 -5.98
CA LEU A 120 -20.18 25.49 -5.80
C LEU A 120 -19.51 26.59 -5.00
N SER A 121 -19.38 27.73 -5.67
CA SER A 121 -18.86 28.98 -5.18
C SER A 121 -19.40 29.29 -3.78
N SER A 122 -18.49 29.57 -2.86
CA SER A 122 -18.78 30.06 -1.53
C SER A 122 -19.59 31.36 -1.61
N THR A 123 -20.88 31.28 -1.32
CA THR A 123 -21.66 32.42 -0.81
C THR A 123 -21.09 32.76 0.56
N THR A 124 -20.10 33.65 0.57
CA THR A 124 -19.70 34.34 1.80
C THR A 124 -20.67 35.48 1.97
N THR A 125 -21.60 35.36 2.93
CA THR A 125 -22.33 36.50 3.48
C THR A 125 -21.34 37.38 4.22
N ASN A 126 -20.72 38.30 3.48
CA ASN A 126 -20.16 39.51 4.05
C ASN A 126 -21.14 40.63 3.73
N ASP A 127 -21.63 41.28 4.78
CA ASP A 127 -22.35 42.54 4.72
C ASP A 127 -21.60 43.53 3.82
N VAL A 128 -22.19 43.77 2.65
CA VAL A 128 -21.79 44.87 1.77
C VAL A 128 -22.41 46.13 2.36
N ASN A 129 -21.70 46.77 3.29
CA ASN A 129 -21.85 48.20 3.45
C ASN A 129 -21.41 48.85 2.13
N ASN A 130 -22.41 49.40 1.44
CA ASN A 130 -22.35 50.02 0.14
C ASN A 130 -21.42 51.25 0.20
N TYR A 131 -20.13 51.06 -0.09
CA TYR A 131 -19.19 52.16 -0.26
C TYR A 131 -19.43 52.80 -1.64
N VAL A 132 -20.17 53.92 -1.64
CA VAL A 132 -20.32 54.78 -2.82
C VAL A 132 -19.13 55.74 -2.84
N TYR A 133 -18.33 55.67 -3.90
CA TYR A 133 -17.21 56.58 -4.13
C TYR A 133 -17.74 57.94 -4.58
N ASP A 134 -17.59 58.96 -3.73
CA ASP A 134 -17.86 60.38 -4.07
C ASP A 134 -16.53 61.09 -4.42
N PRO A 135 -16.32 61.49 -5.68
CA PRO A 135 -15.09 62.15 -6.12
C PRO A 135 -14.91 63.57 -5.55
N SER A 136 -15.89 64.12 -4.84
CA SER A 136 -15.91 65.53 -4.41
C SER A 136 -15.24 65.79 -3.07
N ASN A 137 -14.85 64.74 -2.32
CA ASN A 137 -14.32 64.86 -0.96
C ASN A 137 -12.89 64.32 -0.80
N PHE A 138 -12.11 64.34 -1.89
CA PHE A 138 -10.72 63.88 -1.86
C PHE A 138 -9.82 64.93 -1.19
N PRO A 139 -9.08 64.60 -0.10
CA PRO A 139 -8.18 65.55 0.53
C PRO A 139 -7.08 65.96 -0.47
N PRO A 140 -6.68 67.25 -0.52
CA PRO A 140 -5.68 67.71 -1.47
C PRO A 140 -4.36 66.97 -1.25
N LEU A 141 -3.80 66.46 -2.35
CA LEU A 141 -2.52 65.77 -2.33
C LEU A 141 -1.42 66.70 -1.80
N PRO A 142 -0.54 66.23 -0.89
CA PRO A 142 0.59 67.01 -0.44
C PRO A 142 1.47 67.39 -1.64
N ALA A 143 1.83 68.67 -1.72
CA ALA A 143 2.71 69.21 -2.76
C ALA A 143 4.06 68.46 -2.79
N PRO A 144 4.72 68.34 -3.96
CA PRO A 144 5.91 67.54 -4.10
C PRO A 144 7.08 68.18 -3.35
N HIS A 145 7.36 67.69 -2.15
CA HIS A 145 8.66 67.89 -1.52
C HIS A 145 9.66 67.01 -2.29
N VAL A 146 10.47 67.64 -3.14
CA VAL A 146 11.62 66.98 -3.75
C VAL A 146 12.62 66.71 -2.63
N SER A 147 12.52 65.51 -2.05
CA SER A 147 13.64 64.85 -1.41
C SER A 147 13.60 63.41 -1.88
N LEU A 148 14.39 63.14 -2.93
CA LEU A 148 14.68 61.78 -3.39
C LEU A 148 15.45 61.08 -2.27
N ASN A 149 14.70 60.59 -1.28
CA ASN A 149 15.23 59.81 -0.19
C ASN A 149 15.69 58.45 -0.77
N GLY A 150 16.99 58.18 -0.72
CA GLY A 150 17.63 56.91 -1.08
C GLY A 150 16.99 55.60 -0.57
N PRO A 151 16.18 55.57 0.52
CA PRO A 151 15.44 54.37 0.94
C PRO A 151 14.37 53.88 -0.04
N VAL A 152 13.82 54.73 -0.92
CA VAL A 152 12.76 54.32 -1.88
C VAL A 152 13.38 53.71 -3.15
N LEU A 153 14.45 54.31 -3.68
CA LEU A 153 15.20 53.73 -4.80
C LEU A 153 15.80 52.37 -4.43
N SER A 154 16.41 52.24 -3.25
CA SER A 154 16.97 50.96 -2.78
C SER A 154 15.91 49.87 -2.62
N LYS A 155 14.68 50.21 -2.21
CA LYS A 155 13.56 49.25 -2.16
C LYS A 155 13.08 48.82 -3.55
N LEU A 156 13.14 49.71 -4.54
CA LEU A 156 12.84 49.37 -5.94
C LEU A 156 13.90 48.45 -6.53
N ASP A 157 15.19 48.73 -6.29
CA ASP A 157 16.29 47.85 -6.72
C ASP A 157 16.18 46.47 -6.06
N ASP A 158 15.86 46.42 -4.77
CA ASP A 158 15.65 45.17 -4.03
C ASP A 158 14.42 44.40 -4.53
N LEU A 159 13.36 45.10 -4.96
CA LEU A 159 12.19 44.49 -5.59
C LEU A 159 12.53 43.92 -6.98
N ILE A 160 13.30 44.65 -7.80
CA ILE A 160 13.76 44.21 -9.11
C ILE A 160 14.63 42.95 -8.97
N GLY A 161 15.54 42.93 -7.98
CA GLY A 161 16.35 41.76 -7.65
C GLY A 161 15.50 40.55 -7.26
N LYS A 162 14.47 40.75 -6.43
CA LYS A 162 13.52 39.69 -6.04
C LYS A 162 12.71 39.17 -7.23
N ILE A 163 12.24 40.05 -8.12
CA ILE A 163 11.49 39.65 -9.32
C ILE A 163 12.37 38.83 -10.27
N ALA A 164 13.63 39.24 -10.48
CA ALA A 164 14.59 38.48 -11.28
C ALA A 164 14.86 37.10 -10.67
N GLN A 165 15.01 37.02 -9.34
CA GLN A 165 15.19 35.75 -8.62
C GLN A 165 13.97 34.82 -8.78
N VAL A 166 12.75 35.35 -8.66
CA VAL A 166 11.52 34.58 -8.85
C VAL A 166 11.41 34.08 -10.30
N SER A 167 11.74 34.92 -11.29
CA SER A 167 11.76 34.52 -12.70
C SER A 167 12.73 33.37 -12.96
N GLN A 168 13.94 33.44 -12.39
CA GLN A 168 14.93 32.36 -12.50
C GLN A 168 14.45 31.07 -11.81
N GLN A 169 13.82 31.17 -10.65
CA GLN A 169 13.22 30.02 -9.97
C GLN A 169 12.09 29.39 -10.78
N LEU A 170 11.21 30.19 -11.39
CA LEU A 170 10.14 29.70 -12.26
C LEU A 170 10.70 28.96 -13.48
N SER A 171 11.75 29.49 -14.11
CA SER A 171 12.43 28.81 -15.22
C SER A 171 13.02 27.45 -14.79
N ASN A 172 13.66 27.40 -13.62
CA ASN A 172 14.19 26.15 -13.06
C ASN A 172 13.08 25.14 -12.72
N VAL A 173 11.93 25.59 -12.22
CA VAL A 173 10.78 24.73 -11.94
C VAL A 173 10.17 24.21 -13.23
N ALA A 174 10.03 25.05 -14.27
CA ALA A 174 9.54 24.63 -15.58
C ALA A 174 10.44 23.55 -16.21
N ALA A 175 11.77 23.72 -16.17
CA ALA A 175 12.71 22.71 -16.66
C ALA A 175 12.65 21.39 -15.86
N LYS A 176 12.37 21.44 -14.56
CA LYS A 176 12.15 20.24 -13.74
C LYS A 176 10.83 19.56 -14.05
N GLN A 177 9.78 20.33 -14.37
CA GLN A 177 8.49 19.79 -14.76
C GLN A 177 8.62 18.96 -16.04
N GLU A 178 9.32 19.45 -17.06
CA GLU A 178 9.54 18.72 -18.32
C GLU A 178 10.23 17.36 -18.09
N LYS A 179 11.27 17.33 -17.25
CA LYS A 179 11.95 16.08 -16.87
C LYS A 179 11.04 15.12 -16.11
N PHE A 180 10.17 15.66 -15.26
CA PHE A 180 9.19 14.87 -14.54
C PHE A 180 8.16 14.25 -15.49
N GLU A 181 7.64 15.02 -16.45
CA GLU A 181 6.71 14.49 -17.47
C GLU A 181 7.37 13.37 -18.29
N HIS A 182 8.62 13.56 -18.73
CA HIS A 182 9.37 12.52 -19.43
C HIS A 182 9.51 11.25 -18.58
N PHE A 183 9.87 11.41 -17.30
CA PHE A 183 9.97 10.29 -16.37
C PHE A 183 8.63 9.56 -16.18
N MET A 184 7.52 10.28 -16.09
CA MET A 184 6.19 9.70 -15.96
C MET A 184 5.81 8.86 -17.19
N VAL A 185 6.10 9.37 -18.39
CA VAL A 185 5.86 8.63 -19.65
C VAL A 185 6.76 7.39 -19.73
N GLU A 186 8.04 7.51 -19.39
CA GLU A 186 8.97 6.38 -19.39
C GLU A 186 8.56 5.32 -18.38
N SER A 187 8.16 5.71 -17.18
CA SER A 187 7.66 4.79 -16.14
C SER A 187 6.38 4.10 -16.58
N ALA A 188 5.44 4.81 -17.21
CA ALA A 188 4.22 4.22 -17.75
C ALA A 188 4.53 3.18 -18.84
N ASN A 189 5.44 3.50 -19.76
CA ASN A 189 5.89 2.58 -20.81
C ASN A 189 6.60 1.35 -20.22
N HIS A 190 7.42 1.54 -19.18
CA HIS A 190 8.06 0.45 -18.48
C HIS A 190 7.03 -0.50 -17.83
N ASN A 191 6.02 0.06 -17.17
CA ASN A 191 4.93 -0.72 -16.59
C ASN A 191 4.17 -1.53 -17.65
N VAL A 192 3.89 -0.94 -18.82
CA VAL A 192 3.26 -1.67 -19.93
C VAL A 192 4.11 -2.85 -20.41
N ARG A 193 5.43 -2.66 -20.53
CA ARG A 193 6.35 -3.75 -20.91
C ARG A 193 6.36 -4.89 -19.89
N ILE A 194 6.34 -4.57 -18.59
CA ILE A 194 6.27 -5.58 -17.53
C ILE A 194 4.97 -6.38 -17.65
N ILE A 195 3.84 -5.71 -17.82
CA ILE A 195 2.53 -6.37 -17.99
C ILE A 195 2.56 -7.33 -19.18
N GLN A 196 3.07 -6.87 -20.33
CA GLN A 196 3.21 -7.72 -21.52
C GLN A 196 4.10 -8.94 -21.28
N GLN A 197 5.21 -8.80 -20.54
CA GLN A 197 6.07 -9.92 -20.20
C GLN A 197 5.37 -10.92 -19.28
N ILE A 198 4.61 -10.44 -18.29
CA ILE A 198 3.82 -11.28 -17.40
C ILE A 198 2.76 -12.07 -18.19
N ASP A 199 2.08 -11.42 -19.14
CA ASP A 199 1.08 -12.08 -19.98
C ASP A 199 1.68 -13.20 -20.83
N VAL A 200 2.86 -12.98 -21.41
CA VAL A 200 3.59 -14.02 -22.17
C VAL A 200 3.97 -15.19 -21.26
N LEU A 201 4.43 -14.93 -20.04
CA LEU A 201 4.78 -15.97 -19.08
C LEU A 201 3.56 -16.79 -18.66
N ASN A 202 2.45 -16.12 -18.35
CA ASN A 202 1.19 -16.78 -18.00
C ASN A 202 0.68 -17.67 -19.14
N LYS A 203 0.80 -17.21 -20.39
CA LYS A 203 0.43 -18.02 -21.55
C LYS A 203 1.29 -19.28 -21.69
N ARG A 204 2.61 -19.14 -21.53
CA ARG A 204 3.54 -20.29 -21.55
C ARG A 204 3.27 -21.28 -20.43
N GLU A 205 2.93 -20.79 -19.23
CA GLU A 205 2.55 -21.63 -18.11
C GLU A 205 1.29 -22.45 -18.41
N GLN A 206 0.28 -21.83 -19.02
CA GLN A 206 -0.94 -22.53 -19.44
C GLN A 206 -0.67 -23.61 -20.50
N GLU A 207 0.15 -23.29 -21.50
CA GLU A 207 0.58 -24.25 -22.53
C GLU A 207 1.33 -25.44 -21.91
N LEU A 208 2.29 -25.17 -21.03
CA LEU A 208 3.06 -26.21 -20.35
C LEU A 208 2.18 -27.09 -19.45
N ASN A 209 1.21 -26.51 -18.74
CA ASN A 209 0.27 -27.26 -17.91
C ASN A 209 -0.64 -28.17 -18.75
N ALA A 210 -1.06 -27.71 -19.94
CA ALA A 210 -1.82 -28.53 -20.87
C ALA A 210 -0.99 -29.73 -21.38
N ASP A 211 0.27 -29.50 -21.72
CA ASP A 211 1.20 -30.55 -22.15
C ASP A 211 1.47 -31.57 -21.04
N LEU A 212 1.68 -31.11 -19.80
CA LEU A 212 1.85 -31.98 -18.63
C LEU A 212 0.61 -32.86 -18.40
N LEU A 213 -0.58 -32.29 -18.52
CA LEU A 213 -1.83 -33.05 -18.39
C LEU A 213 -1.93 -34.14 -19.47
N GLN A 214 -1.61 -33.80 -20.72
CA GLN A 214 -1.59 -34.77 -21.82
C GLN A 214 -0.58 -35.90 -21.55
N HIS A 215 0.65 -35.56 -21.17
CA HIS A 215 1.67 -36.56 -20.87
C HIS A 215 1.28 -37.48 -19.71
N ASN A 216 0.67 -36.93 -18.65
CA ASN A 216 0.17 -37.74 -17.53
C ASN A 216 -0.92 -38.73 -17.99
N LEU A 217 -1.84 -38.31 -18.86
CA LEU A 217 -2.86 -39.20 -19.43
C LEU A 217 -2.23 -40.32 -20.28
N PHE A 218 -1.19 -40.02 -21.07
CA PHE A 218 -0.46 -41.03 -21.82
C PHE A 218 0.22 -42.03 -20.90
N ILE A 219 0.93 -41.56 -19.87
CA ILE A 219 1.61 -42.42 -18.89
C ILE A 219 0.60 -43.32 -18.19
N GLU A 220 -0.51 -42.76 -17.70
CA GLU A 220 -1.57 -43.53 -17.03
C GLU A 220 -2.19 -44.58 -17.96
N ARG A 221 -2.43 -44.23 -19.23
CA ARG A 221 -2.92 -45.18 -20.23
C ARG A 221 -1.92 -46.31 -20.48
N HIS A 222 -0.64 -45.99 -20.61
CA HIS A 222 0.41 -46.99 -20.78
C HIS A 222 0.50 -47.89 -19.55
N GLU A 223 0.57 -47.33 -18.35
CA GLU A 223 0.59 -48.11 -17.11
C GLU A 223 -0.62 -49.05 -17.01
N ASN A 224 -1.81 -48.57 -17.33
CA ASN A 224 -3.02 -49.39 -17.33
C ASN A 224 -2.94 -50.52 -18.37
N LEU A 225 -2.44 -50.24 -19.58
CA LEU A 225 -2.27 -51.25 -20.61
C LEU A 225 -1.25 -52.32 -20.18
N PHE A 226 -0.13 -51.92 -19.59
CA PHE A 226 0.85 -52.87 -19.06
C PHE A 226 0.26 -53.70 -17.91
N LYS A 227 -0.34 -53.06 -16.90
CA LYS A 227 -0.89 -53.73 -15.71
C LYS A 227 -2.07 -54.64 -16.01
N LYS A 228 -2.98 -54.25 -16.91
CA LYS A 228 -4.24 -54.96 -17.16
C LYS A 228 -4.19 -55.95 -18.32
N LEU A 229 -3.31 -55.72 -19.30
CA LEU A 229 -3.27 -56.54 -20.52
C LEU A 229 -1.94 -57.27 -20.66
N LEU A 230 -0.83 -56.54 -20.79
CA LEU A 230 0.45 -57.15 -21.15
C LEU A 230 0.99 -58.06 -20.05
N ILE A 231 0.98 -57.63 -18.79
CA ILE A 231 1.49 -58.45 -17.68
C ILE A 231 0.68 -59.74 -17.53
N PRO A 232 -0.67 -59.73 -17.43
CA PRO A 232 -1.45 -60.98 -17.37
C PRO A 232 -1.23 -61.89 -18.58
N MET A 233 -1.15 -61.32 -19.79
CA MET A 233 -0.88 -62.10 -21.01
C MET A 233 0.47 -62.81 -20.95
N PHE A 234 1.52 -62.15 -20.45
CA PHE A 234 2.82 -62.79 -20.25
C PHE A 234 2.81 -63.83 -19.12
N GLU A 235 2.07 -63.58 -18.04
CA GLU A 235 1.87 -64.55 -16.95
C GLU A 235 1.22 -65.84 -17.48
N ASP A 236 0.17 -65.72 -18.29
CA ASP A 236 -0.55 -66.85 -18.91
C ASP A 236 0.35 -67.61 -19.89
N LEU A 237 1.09 -66.89 -20.75
CA LEU A 237 2.00 -67.49 -21.72
C LEU A 237 3.12 -68.26 -21.03
N PHE A 238 3.74 -67.68 -20.00
CA PHE A 238 4.79 -68.36 -19.23
C PHE A 238 4.24 -69.56 -18.46
N GLY A 239 3.02 -69.46 -17.91
CA GLY A 239 2.32 -70.59 -17.31
C GLY A 239 2.10 -71.74 -18.31
N LEU A 240 1.68 -71.42 -19.53
CA LEU A 240 1.46 -72.41 -20.58
C LEU A 240 2.75 -73.10 -21.03
N ILE A 241 3.83 -72.34 -21.23
CA ILE A 241 5.15 -72.90 -21.58
C ILE A 241 5.68 -73.76 -20.42
N ALA A 242 5.52 -73.33 -19.17
CA ALA A 242 5.95 -74.10 -18.01
C ALA A 242 5.16 -75.40 -17.83
N ALA A 243 3.88 -75.42 -18.19
CA ALA A 243 3.06 -76.64 -18.20
C ALA A 243 3.47 -77.62 -19.30
N GLN A 244 3.87 -77.11 -20.47
CA GLN A 244 4.39 -77.93 -21.57
C GLN A 244 5.81 -78.46 -21.31
N ASN A 245 6.59 -77.79 -20.47
CA ASN A 245 7.95 -78.17 -20.08
C ASN A 245 7.98 -79.25 -18.96
N GLN A 246 7.03 -80.19 -18.96
CA GLN A 246 6.94 -81.25 -17.95
C GLN A 246 6.75 -82.63 -18.62
N ASP A 247 7.39 -83.66 -18.04
CA ASP A 247 7.16 -85.04 -18.44
C ASP A 247 5.82 -85.58 -17.87
N LYS A 248 5.42 -86.79 -18.26
CA LYS A 248 4.19 -87.45 -17.75
C LYS A 248 4.20 -87.72 -16.24
N LYS A 249 5.34 -87.55 -15.57
CA LYS A 249 5.55 -87.72 -14.13
C LYS A 249 5.69 -86.37 -13.39
N GLY A 250 5.58 -85.24 -14.10
CA GLY A 250 5.69 -83.88 -13.55
C GLY A 250 7.12 -83.35 -13.40
N ASN A 251 8.14 -84.05 -13.92
CA ASN A 251 9.52 -83.58 -13.90
C ASN A 251 9.75 -82.55 -15.01
N ALA A 252 10.55 -81.52 -14.75
CA ALA A 252 10.89 -80.53 -15.77
C ALA A 252 11.70 -81.18 -16.90
N LEU A 253 11.30 -80.96 -18.16
CA LEU A 253 12.06 -81.44 -19.33
C LEU A 253 13.37 -80.63 -19.49
N ASP A 254 13.28 -79.32 -19.28
CA ASP A 254 14.42 -78.41 -19.18
C ASP A 254 14.36 -77.61 -17.87
N ALA A 255 15.26 -77.93 -16.94
CA ALA A 255 15.34 -77.31 -15.62
C ALA A 255 15.81 -75.84 -15.67
N ASP A 256 16.67 -75.47 -16.63
CA ASP A 256 17.16 -74.09 -16.78
C ASP A 256 16.05 -73.19 -17.32
N LEU A 257 15.31 -73.67 -18.33
CA LEU A 257 14.13 -72.97 -18.84
C LEU A 257 13.08 -72.74 -17.75
N LYS A 258 12.79 -73.77 -16.95
CA LYS A 258 11.87 -73.64 -15.80
C LYS A 258 12.33 -72.57 -14.82
N CYS A 259 13.61 -72.59 -14.43
CA CYS A 259 14.17 -71.60 -13.51
C CYS A 259 14.13 -70.16 -14.07
N LYS A 260 14.33 -69.98 -15.38
CA LYS A 260 14.22 -68.68 -16.06
C LYS A 260 12.77 -68.18 -16.08
N LEU A 261 11.81 -69.03 -16.42
CA LEU A 261 10.39 -68.68 -16.44
C LEU A 261 9.87 -68.30 -15.04
N GLU A 262 10.25 -69.05 -14.01
CA GLU A 262 9.91 -68.72 -12.61
C GLU A 262 10.48 -67.35 -12.20
N ARG A 263 11.74 -67.05 -12.59
CA ARG A 263 12.35 -65.73 -12.35
C ARG A 263 11.59 -64.61 -13.05
N TYR A 264 11.22 -64.78 -14.33
CA TYR A 264 10.45 -63.77 -15.06
C TYR A 264 9.05 -63.56 -14.49
N LEU A 265 8.37 -64.62 -14.05
CA LEU A 265 7.07 -64.51 -13.36
C LEU A 265 7.17 -63.72 -12.05
N VAL A 266 8.24 -63.93 -11.27
CA VAL A 266 8.47 -63.14 -10.04
C VAL A 266 8.74 -61.68 -10.37
N GLN A 267 9.49 -61.39 -11.42
CA GLN A 267 9.73 -60.01 -11.87
C GLN A 267 8.44 -59.33 -12.34
N LEU A 268 7.60 -60.01 -13.13
CA LEU A 268 6.32 -59.49 -13.59
C LEU A 268 5.35 -59.18 -12.44
N LYS A 269 5.27 -60.07 -11.43
CA LYS A 269 4.45 -59.84 -10.23
C LYS A 269 4.92 -58.62 -9.44
N LYS A 270 6.24 -58.46 -9.26
CA LYS A 270 6.81 -57.27 -8.60
C LYS A 270 6.45 -55.98 -9.35
N THR A 271 6.56 -55.99 -10.68
CA THR A 271 6.19 -54.85 -11.54
C THR A 271 4.70 -54.54 -11.47
N ARG A 272 3.83 -55.55 -11.43
CA ARG A 272 2.37 -55.39 -11.27
C ARG A 272 1.99 -54.75 -9.94
N GLU A 273 2.68 -55.12 -8.87
CA GLU A 273 2.47 -54.58 -7.52
C GLU A 273 3.09 -53.19 -7.30
N GLY A 274 3.74 -52.60 -8.33
CA GLY A 274 4.42 -51.31 -8.21
C GLY A 274 5.67 -51.35 -7.34
N LYS A 275 6.16 -52.54 -6.97
CA LYS A 275 7.38 -52.74 -6.21
C LYS A 275 8.56 -52.79 -7.18
N HIS A 276 8.99 -51.62 -7.64
CA HIS A 276 10.29 -51.53 -8.29
C HIS A 276 11.38 -51.81 -7.26
N CYS A 277 12.05 -52.95 -7.38
CA CYS A 277 13.42 -53.05 -6.90
C CYS A 277 14.26 -52.23 -7.88
N LEU A 278 14.63 -51.00 -7.49
CA LEU A 278 15.80 -50.35 -8.05
C LEU A 278 17.00 -51.23 -7.67
N ASN A 279 17.50 -52.00 -8.63
CA ASN A 279 18.88 -52.49 -8.78
C ASN A 279 19.00 -53.25 -10.09
#